data_AF-A0A6N9AT24-F1
#
_entry.id   AF-A0A6N9AT24-F1
#
_cell.length_a   1.000
_cell.length_b   1.000
_cell.length_c   1.000
_cell.angle_alpha   90.00
_cell.angle_beta   90.00
_cell.angle_gamma   90.00
#
_symmetry.space_group_name_H-M   'P 1'
#
loop_
_entity.id
_entity.type
_entity.pdbx_description
1 polymer ?
#
loop_
_entity_poly.entity_id
_entity_poly.type
_entity_poly.pdbx_seq_one_letter_code
_entity_poly.pdbx_strand_id
1 'polypeptide(L)'
;MADRKNKVPGRVNQPLAELEIEGRLEDLLGAVLTSRRTAAEPARKLSRLYRSEQDFALHWTGVISKSNSEMAFQFVSHVTQAFSLLDIDGVTQWIIEAMDIYDRDGLYLGSAALRGVESFAEKLVQKRYSVTFNDVVTVMNKRNVHF
;
A
#
# COMPACT_ATOMS: atom_id res chain seq x y z
N MET A 1 42.96 -8.78 -21.89
CA MET A 1 42.16 -9.87 -21.29
C MET A 1 41.52 -9.35 -20.01
N ALA A 2 40.18 -9.34 -19.99
CA ALA A 2 39.29 -9.21 -18.83
C ALA A 2 39.39 -7.94 -17.95
N ASP A 3 38.78 -6.85 -18.44
CA ASP A 3 38.12 -5.83 -17.62
C ASP A 3 37.07 -6.51 -16.73
N ARG A 4 37.40 -6.68 -15.44
CA ARG A 4 36.46 -7.15 -14.42
C ARG A 4 35.42 -6.07 -14.19
N LYS A 5 34.28 -6.25 -14.86
CA LYS A 5 32.95 -5.72 -14.56
C LYS A 5 32.93 -4.73 -13.39
N ASN A 6 33.06 -3.48 -13.79
CA ASN A 6 32.58 -2.27 -13.15
C ASN A 6 31.39 -2.59 -12.21
N LYS A 7 31.67 -2.68 -10.91
CA LYS A 7 30.66 -2.73 -9.85
C LYS A 7 30.05 -1.33 -9.80
N VAL A 8 29.01 -1.08 -10.60
CA VAL A 8 28.30 0.21 -10.66
C VAL A 8 27.77 0.52 -9.26
N PRO A 9 28.34 1.51 -8.54
CA PRO A 9 27.82 1.93 -7.26
C PRO A 9 26.79 3.04 -7.56
N GLY A 10 25.54 2.66 -7.80
CA GLY A 10 24.49 3.66 -8.02
C GLY A 10 23.22 3.12 -8.67
N ARG A 11 22.40 2.36 -7.93
CA ARG A 11 21.00 2.06 -8.34
C ARG A 11 20.03 2.03 -7.17
N VAL A 12 20.38 2.63 -6.04
CA VAL A 12 19.52 2.56 -4.84
C VAL A 12 18.35 3.53 -4.90
N ASN A 13 18.36 4.52 -5.82
CA ASN A 13 17.36 5.61 -5.86
C ASN A 13 16.71 5.86 -7.25
N GLN A 14 16.94 5.02 -8.26
CA GLN A 14 16.23 5.17 -9.53
C GLN A 14 14.91 4.40 -9.49
N PRO A 15 13.78 4.97 -9.97
CA PRO A 15 12.54 4.22 -10.15
C PRO A 15 12.80 2.96 -10.98
N LEU A 16 12.24 1.84 -10.54
CA LEU A 16 12.31 0.56 -11.23
C LEU A 16 11.56 0.66 -12.57
N ALA A 17 12.14 0.05 -13.60
CA ALA A 17 11.49 -0.03 -14.90
C ALA A 17 10.28 -0.97 -14.82
N GLU A 18 9.28 -0.73 -15.66
CA GLU A 18 8.05 -1.54 -15.75
C GLU A 18 8.35 -3.04 -15.83
N LEU A 19 9.28 -3.45 -16.70
CA LEU A 19 9.67 -4.85 -16.86
C LEU A 19 10.27 -5.47 -15.59
N GLU A 20 11.01 -4.69 -14.80
CA GLU A 20 11.59 -5.17 -13.54
C GLU A 20 10.51 -5.34 -12.47
N ILE A 21 9.54 -4.42 -12.43
CA ILE A 21 8.39 -4.52 -11.52
C ILE A 21 7.51 -5.71 -11.92
N GLU A 22 7.24 -5.88 -13.21
CA GLU A 22 6.43 -6.97 -13.74
C GLU A 22 7.01 -8.33 -13.34
N GLY A 23 8.30 -8.59 -13.62
CA GLY A 23 8.92 -9.87 -13.26
C GLY A 23 8.86 -10.15 -11.75
N ARG A 24 9.07 -9.13 -10.90
CA ARG A 24 8.93 -9.31 -9.43
C ARG A 24 7.49 -9.63 -9.03
N LEU A 25 6.51 -9.00 -9.66
CA LEU A 25 5.10 -9.28 -9.39
C LEU A 25 4.69 -10.66 -9.90
N GLU A 26 5.22 -11.11 -11.03
CA GLU A 26 5.02 -12.47 -11.54
C GLU A 26 5.58 -13.52 -10.57
N ASP A 27 6.79 -13.30 -10.04
CA ASP A 27 7.38 -14.18 -9.03
C ASP A 27 6.54 -14.23 -7.75
N LEU A 28 6.03 -13.08 -7.29
CA LEU A 28 5.26 -12.98 -6.05
C LEU A 28 3.82 -13.47 -6.16
N LEU A 29 3.20 -13.32 -7.33
CA LEU A 29 1.76 -13.56 -7.56
C LEU A 29 1.49 -14.74 -8.50
N GLY A 30 2.52 -15.48 -8.92
CA GLY A 30 2.40 -16.57 -9.89
C GLY A 30 1.27 -17.57 -9.60
N ALA A 31 0.93 -17.79 -8.32
CA ALA A 31 -0.16 -18.66 -7.89
C ALA A 31 -1.57 -18.19 -8.31
N VAL A 32 -1.77 -16.88 -8.55
CA VAL A 32 -3.08 -16.28 -8.89
C VAL A 32 -3.13 -15.67 -10.29
N LEU A 33 -2.00 -15.59 -10.98
CA LEU A 33 -1.94 -15.11 -12.35
C LEU A 33 -2.52 -16.15 -13.30
N THR A 34 -3.19 -15.67 -14.34
CA THR A 34 -3.76 -16.49 -15.42
C THR A 34 -3.56 -15.77 -16.75
N SER A 35 -3.84 -16.43 -17.87
CA SER A 35 -3.71 -15.79 -19.20
C SER A 35 -4.54 -14.50 -19.37
N ARG A 36 -5.57 -14.27 -18.53
CA ARG A 36 -6.41 -13.05 -18.55
C ARG A 36 -6.09 -12.09 -17.40
N ARG A 37 -5.23 -12.49 -16.46
CA ARG A 37 -4.90 -11.74 -15.25
C ARG A 37 -3.38 -11.72 -15.10
N THR A 38 -2.77 -10.62 -15.53
CA THR A 38 -1.32 -10.46 -15.63
C THR A 38 -0.81 -9.39 -14.66
N ALA A 39 0.50 -9.42 -14.41
CA ALA A 39 1.19 -8.39 -13.62
C ALA A 39 1.50 -7.11 -14.42
N ALA A 40 1.38 -7.14 -15.75
CA ALA A 40 1.64 -6.00 -16.64
C ALA A 40 0.89 -4.72 -16.25
N GLU A 41 -0.40 -4.82 -15.94
CA GLU A 41 -1.25 -3.67 -15.67
C GLU A 41 -0.89 -2.96 -14.36
N PRO A 42 -0.73 -3.69 -13.23
CA PRO A 42 -0.13 -3.14 -12.01
C PRO A 42 1.31 -2.64 -12.20
N ALA A 43 2.16 -3.37 -12.94
CA ALA A 43 3.56 -2.98 -13.15
C ALA A 43 3.70 -1.64 -13.89
N ARG A 44 2.91 -1.45 -14.95
CA ARG A 44 2.85 -0.18 -15.69
C ARG A 44 2.46 0.98 -14.79
N LYS A 45 1.45 0.80 -13.94
CA LYS A 45 0.98 1.82 -13.00
C LYS A 45 2.05 2.16 -11.96
N LEU A 46 2.66 1.14 -11.35
CA LEU A 46 3.73 1.32 -10.36
C LEU A 46 5.00 1.96 -10.95
N SER A 47 5.34 1.69 -12.21
CA SER A 47 6.53 2.26 -12.85
C SER A 47 6.51 3.80 -12.92
N ARG A 48 5.32 4.41 -12.80
CA ARG A 48 5.12 5.87 -12.81
C ARG A 48 5.26 6.52 -11.43
N LEU A 49 5.33 5.72 -10.38
CA LEU A 49 5.48 6.17 -8.99
C LEU A 49 6.94 6.42 -8.62
N TYR A 50 7.16 7.06 -7.48
CA TYR A 50 8.51 7.25 -6.94
C TYR A 50 9.09 5.91 -6.46
N ARG A 51 10.43 5.83 -6.43
CA ARG A 51 11.13 4.60 -6.03
C ARG A 51 10.71 4.09 -4.64
N SER A 52 10.49 5.00 -3.69
CA SER A 52 10.02 4.66 -2.34
C SER A 52 8.63 4.01 -2.34
N GLU A 53 7.73 4.47 -3.20
CA GLU A 53 6.36 3.94 -3.32
C GLU A 53 6.35 2.58 -4.03
N GLN A 54 7.22 2.41 -5.03
CA GLN A 54 7.43 1.13 -5.69
C GLN A 54 7.98 0.08 -4.74
N ASP A 55 9.02 0.42 -3.97
CA ASP A 55 9.61 -0.49 -2.99
C ASP A 55 8.61 -0.84 -1.88
N PHE A 56 7.81 0.13 -1.42
CA PHE A 56 6.72 -0.11 -0.48
C PHE A 56 5.69 -1.10 -1.04
N ALA A 57 5.19 -0.85 -2.26
CA ALA A 57 4.19 -1.70 -2.90
C ALA A 57 4.72 -3.13 -3.11
N LEU A 58 5.96 -3.29 -3.59
CA LEU A 58 6.57 -4.60 -3.78
C LEU A 58 6.80 -5.33 -2.45
N HIS A 59 7.25 -4.62 -1.42
CA HIS A 59 7.46 -5.18 -0.09
C HIS A 59 6.14 -5.72 0.49
N TRP A 60 5.09 -4.90 0.54
CA TRP A 60 3.80 -5.31 1.07
C TRP A 60 3.13 -6.40 0.23
N THR A 61 3.26 -6.36 -1.09
CA THR A 61 2.79 -7.45 -1.96
C THR A 61 3.46 -8.77 -1.56
N GLY A 62 4.77 -8.78 -1.32
CA GLY A 62 5.50 -9.97 -0.87
C GLY A 62 5.21 -10.41 0.56
N VAL A 63 4.77 -9.50 1.44
CA VAL A 63 4.30 -9.84 2.79
C VAL A 63 2.93 -10.52 2.70
N ILE A 64 1.99 -9.90 1.98
CA ILE A 64 0.61 -10.40 1.87
C ILE A 64 0.56 -11.69 1.07
N SER A 65 1.39 -11.85 0.03
CA SER A 65 1.37 -13.04 -0.82
C SER A 65 1.69 -14.33 -0.06
N LYS A 66 2.44 -14.24 1.05
CA LYS A 66 2.71 -15.36 1.96
C LYS A 66 1.46 -15.81 2.73
N SER A 67 0.54 -14.90 2.99
CA SER A 67 -0.73 -15.20 3.65
C SER A 67 -1.80 -15.58 2.63
N ASN A 68 -1.97 -14.76 1.59
CA ASN A 68 -2.96 -14.97 0.55
C ASN A 68 -2.59 -14.20 -0.73
N SER A 69 -2.31 -14.94 -1.80
CA SER A 69 -1.93 -14.36 -3.09
C SER A 69 -3.05 -13.55 -3.77
N GLU A 70 -4.33 -13.85 -3.49
CA GLU A 70 -5.47 -13.07 -4.01
C GLU A 70 -5.49 -11.68 -3.37
N MET A 71 -5.37 -11.61 -2.05
CA MET A 71 -5.26 -10.33 -1.32
C MET A 71 -4.08 -9.50 -1.82
N ALA A 72 -2.93 -10.13 -2.05
CA ALA A 72 -1.74 -9.45 -2.56
C ALA A 72 -1.97 -8.86 -3.96
N PHE A 73 -2.67 -9.59 -4.84
CA PHE A 73 -3.03 -9.05 -6.15
C PHE A 73 -4.04 -7.90 -6.07
N GLN A 74 -5.05 -8.01 -5.20
CA GLN A 74 -6.00 -6.91 -5.00
C GLN A 74 -5.26 -5.66 -4.50
N PHE A 75 -4.32 -5.82 -3.56
CA PHE A 75 -3.51 -4.72 -3.06
C PHE A 75 -2.71 -4.04 -4.18
N VAL A 76 -1.92 -4.80 -4.95
CA VAL A 76 -1.09 -4.19 -6.02
C VAL A 76 -1.93 -3.54 -7.12
N SER A 77 -3.16 -4.02 -7.34
CA SER A 77 -4.08 -3.44 -8.32
C SER A 77 -4.63 -2.08 -7.90
N HIS A 78 -4.73 -1.82 -6.59
CA HIS A 78 -5.32 -0.61 -6.01
C HIS A 78 -4.31 0.34 -5.35
N VAL A 79 -3.08 -0.10 -5.06
CA VAL A 79 -2.08 0.70 -4.33
C VAL A 79 -1.71 2.01 -5.04
N THR A 80 -1.68 2.03 -6.38
CA THR A 80 -1.42 3.28 -7.13
C THR A 80 -2.54 4.30 -6.95
N GLN A 81 -3.80 3.83 -6.87
CA GLN A 81 -4.93 4.70 -6.55
C GLN A 81 -4.86 5.16 -5.09
N ALA A 82 -4.45 4.28 -4.17
CA ALA A 82 -4.24 4.64 -2.77
C ALA A 82 -3.23 5.78 -2.62
N PHE A 83 -2.06 5.70 -3.28
CA PHE A 83 -1.06 6.77 -3.28
C PHE A 83 -1.54 8.07 -3.93
N SER A 84 -2.56 8.05 -4.79
CA SER A 84 -3.16 9.28 -5.34
C SER A 84 -4.08 10.01 -4.35
N LEU A 85 -4.54 9.32 -3.30
CA LEU A 85 -5.51 9.82 -2.33
C LEU A 85 -4.93 9.99 -0.92
N LEU A 86 -3.89 9.23 -0.58
CA LEU A 86 -3.33 9.08 0.75
C LEU A 86 -1.80 9.27 0.72
N ASP A 87 -1.25 9.74 1.83
CA ASP A 87 0.18 9.65 2.09
C ASP A 87 0.59 8.23 2.49
N ILE A 88 1.91 7.99 2.61
CA ILE A 88 2.45 6.66 2.94
C ILE A 88 1.89 6.09 4.25
N ASP A 89 1.62 6.94 5.25
CA ASP A 89 1.04 6.55 6.52
C ASP A 89 -0.44 6.15 6.35
N GLY A 90 -1.20 6.88 5.54
CA GLY A 90 -2.57 6.54 5.18
C GLY A 90 -2.66 5.23 4.40
N VAL A 91 -1.79 5.02 3.41
CA VAL A 91 -1.72 3.75 2.66
C VAL A 91 -1.33 2.58 3.58
N THR A 92 -0.43 2.81 4.54
CA THR A 92 -0.05 1.81 5.55
C THR A 92 -1.23 1.43 6.46
N GLN A 93 -2.00 2.41 6.94
CA GLN A 93 -3.19 2.14 7.74
C GLN A 93 -4.26 1.41 6.94
N TRP A 94 -4.46 1.80 5.68
CA TRP A 94 -5.42 1.15 4.79
C TRP A 94 -5.10 -0.33 4.58
N ILE A 95 -3.83 -0.68 4.33
CA ILE A 95 -3.45 -2.08 4.12
C ILE A 95 -3.54 -2.90 5.40
N ILE A 96 -3.19 -2.33 6.56
CA ILE A 96 -3.34 -3.01 7.86
C ILE A 96 -4.82 -3.29 8.14
N GLU A 97 -5.70 -2.28 8.00
CA GLU A 97 -7.13 -2.47 8.25
C GLU A 97 -7.76 -3.49 7.29
N ALA A 98 -7.35 -3.50 6.01
CA ALA A 98 -7.81 -4.50 5.05
C ALA A 98 -7.37 -5.93 5.42
N MET A 99 -6.15 -6.09 5.94
CA MET A 99 -5.65 -7.39 6.41
C MET A 99 -6.34 -7.83 7.71
N ASP A 100 -6.62 -6.91 8.63
CA ASP A 100 -7.39 -7.21 9.85
C ASP A 100 -8.81 -7.68 9.52
N ILE A 101 -9.47 -7.05 8.53
CA ILE A 101 -10.78 -7.48 8.04
C ILE A 101 -10.67 -8.85 7.36
N TYR A 102 -9.61 -9.10 6.60
CA TYR A 102 -9.36 -10.40 6.00
C TYR A 102 -9.22 -11.50 7.05
N ASP A 103 -8.42 -11.26 8.10
CA ASP A 103 -8.18 -12.25 9.15
C ASP A 103 -9.44 -12.52 9.98
N ARG A 104 -10.29 -11.52 10.20
CA ARG A 104 -11.53 -11.66 10.99
C ARG A 104 -12.70 -12.19 10.17
N ASP A 105 -12.91 -11.64 8.99
CA ASP A 105 -14.15 -11.76 8.23
C ASP A 105 -13.96 -12.46 6.85
N GLY A 106 -12.71 -12.77 6.49
CA GLY A 106 -12.35 -13.55 5.32
C GLY A 106 -12.11 -12.77 4.03
N LEU A 107 -11.80 -13.52 2.96
CA LEU A 107 -11.32 -13.00 1.68
C LEU A 107 -12.26 -11.97 1.03
N TYR A 108 -13.57 -12.21 1.06
CA TYR A 108 -14.53 -11.35 0.38
C TYR A 108 -14.53 -9.93 0.96
N LEU A 109 -14.59 -9.82 2.29
CA LEU A 109 -14.63 -8.53 2.98
C LEU A 109 -13.27 -7.84 2.97
N GLY A 110 -12.16 -8.58 3.13
CA GLY A 110 -10.81 -8.02 2.97
C GLY A 110 -10.58 -7.46 1.56
N SER A 111 -10.99 -8.19 0.53
CA SER A 111 -10.88 -7.72 -0.87
C SER A 111 -11.78 -6.51 -1.13
N ALA A 112 -12.95 -6.44 -0.52
CA ALA A 112 -13.83 -5.27 -0.62
C ALA A 112 -13.22 -4.04 0.05
N ALA A 113 -12.54 -4.20 1.19
CA ALA A 113 -11.82 -3.12 1.86
C ALA A 113 -10.67 -2.57 0.99
N LEU A 114 -9.95 -3.43 0.27
CA LEU A 114 -8.94 -2.98 -0.71
C LEU A 114 -9.55 -2.22 -1.89
N ARG A 115 -10.70 -2.66 -2.42
CA ARG A 115 -11.39 -1.90 -3.47
C ARG A 115 -11.93 -0.54 -3.00
N GLY A 116 -12.29 -0.45 -1.72
CA GLY A 116 -12.91 0.73 -1.10
C GLY A 116 -11.95 1.82 -0.64
N VAL A 117 -10.83 2.04 -1.34
CA VAL A 117 -9.79 3.00 -0.93
C VAL A 117 -10.29 4.45 -0.84
N GLU A 118 -11.23 4.85 -1.70
CA GLU A 118 -11.86 6.18 -1.65
C GLU A 118 -12.66 6.37 -0.35
N SER A 119 -13.50 5.39 -0.01
CA SER A 119 -14.27 5.41 1.24
C SER A 119 -13.37 5.39 2.47
N PHE A 120 -12.21 4.72 2.40
CA PHE A 120 -11.22 4.77 3.47
C PHE A 120 -10.62 6.17 3.61
N ALA A 121 -10.24 6.81 2.50
CA ALA A 121 -9.69 8.17 2.51
C ALA A 121 -10.66 9.19 3.09
N GLU A 122 -11.95 9.11 2.73
CA GLU A 122 -13.00 9.94 3.31
C GLU A 122 -13.12 9.75 4.84
N LYS A 123 -13.12 8.49 5.30
CA LYS A 123 -13.14 8.18 6.74
C LYS A 123 -11.91 8.70 7.47
N LEU A 124 -10.73 8.58 6.87
CA LEU A 124 -9.47 9.03 7.47
C LEU A 124 -9.47 10.56 7.66
N VAL A 125 -9.97 11.29 6.66
CA VAL A 125 -10.16 12.74 6.71
C VAL A 125 -11.14 13.12 7.83
N GLN A 126 -12.30 12.47 7.90
CA GLN A 126 -13.28 12.70 8.98
C GLN A 126 -12.71 12.41 10.37
N LYS A 127 -11.94 11.33 10.52
CA LYS A 127 -11.29 10.96 11.78
C LYS A 127 -10.27 12.02 12.22
N ARG A 128 -9.48 12.56 11.29
CA ARG A 128 -8.51 13.64 11.57
C ARG A 128 -9.20 14.92 12.07
N TYR A 129 -10.32 15.30 11.46
CA TYR A 129 -11.12 16.44 11.94
C TYR A 129 -11.75 16.18 13.32
N SER A 130 -12.17 14.94 13.59
CA SER A 130 -12.80 14.57 14.86
C SER A 130 -11.82 14.56 16.04
N VAL A 131 -10.57 14.12 15.82
CA VAL A 131 -9.50 14.19 16.83
C VAL A 131 -9.13 15.64 17.15
N THR A 132 -9.08 16.50 16.13
CA THR A 132 -8.80 17.94 16.32
C THR A 132 -9.85 18.63 17.19
N PHE A 133 -11.12 18.21 17.11
CA PHE A 133 -12.19 18.76 17.95
C PHE A 133 -12.16 18.23 19.39
N ASN A 134 -11.83 16.95 19.60
CA ASN A 134 -11.85 16.33 20.94
C ASN A 134 -10.63 16.70 21.80
N ASP A 135 -9.49 17.04 21.18
CA ASP A 135 -8.30 17.53 21.89
C ASP A 135 -8.50 18.94 22.46
N VAL A 136 -9.38 19.77 21.86
CA VAL A 136 -9.69 21.12 22.36
C VAL A 136 -10.61 21.07 23.59
N VAL A 137 -11.52 20.08 23.66
CA VAL A 137 -12.45 19.95 24.78
C VAL A 137 -11.75 19.50 26.07
N THR A 138 -10.69 18.70 25.97
CA THR A 138 -9.96 18.19 27.14
C THR A 138 -9.10 19.26 27.83
N VAL A 139 -8.59 20.25 27.09
CA VAL A 139 -7.80 21.36 27.66
C VAL A 139 -8.68 22.42 28.36
N MET A 140 -9.96 22.56 27.98
CA MET A 140 -10.87 23.54 28.59
C MET A 140 -11.58 23.08 29.87
N ASN A 141 -11.28 21.88 30.40
CA ASN A 141 -11.91 21.37 31.64
C ASN A 141 -10.95 21.04 32.79
N LYS A 142 -9.74 21.64 32.82
CA LYS A 142 -8.78 21.47 33.94
C LYS A 142 -8.40 22.75 34.69
N ARG A 143 -9.16 23.85 34.53
CA ARG A 143 -8.91 25.09 35.29
C ARG A 143 -10.17 25.81 35.74
N ASN A 144 -11.07 25.13 36.47
CA ASN A 144 -12.08 25.87 37.21
C ASN A 144 -12.61 25.16 38.47
N VAL A 145 -11.70 24.70 39.32
CA VAL A 145 -12.06 24.39 40.71
C VAL A 145 -10.98 24.88 41.67
N HIS A 146 -10.90 26.19 41.84
CA HIS A 146 -10.43 26.83 43.07
C HIS A 146 -10.98 28.25 43.05
N PHE A 147 -12.04 28.49 43.82
CA PHE A 147 -12.18 29.57 44.81
C PHE A 147 -13.45 29.30 45.63
#